data_AF-A0A947RVJ7-F1
#
_entry.id   AF-A0A947RVJ7-F1
#
_cell.length_a   1.000
_cell.length_b   1.000
_cell.length_c   1.000
_cell.angle_alpha   90.00
_cell.angle_beta   90.00
_cell.angle_gamma   90.00
#
_symmetry.space_group_name_H-M   'P 1'
#
loop_
_entity.id
_entity.type
_entity.pdbx_description
1 polymer ?
#
loop_
_entity_poly.entity_id
_entity_poly.type
_entity_poly.pdbx_seq_one_letter_code
_entity_poly.pdbx_strand_id
1 'polypeptide(L)'
;MIAILLAAAAATAAHEDPQPRPLDGFEAEARFICAYGNQTTATAYEGWWGGDETYARLISPQIEPCECDIGFTIRSVNMMLGLDASADLRVVSRLLEADWNGSCWQPGATLAFSPVHIIDYIALFGYYQISIPCDFPCASLDEPYFITVDFIGGTADRVNIVGGGAAEPCTSYNDWGGGWFDLISDIGFFDELTMWAESECCYEPIGTDASSWGEVKSLYR
;
A
#
# COMPACT_ATOMS: atom_id res chain seq x y z
N MET A 1 -31.21 -16.19 -41.17
CA MET A 1 -30.46 -16.39 -39.92
C MET A 1 -29.25 -15.47 -40.00
N ILE A 2 -29.30 -14.32 -39.31
CA ILE A 2 -28.28 -13.26 -39.38
C ILE A 2 -27.49 -13.36 -38.08
N ALA A 3 -26.20 -13.68 -38.18
CA ALA A 3 -25.29 -13.71 -37.04
C ALA A 3 -24.67 -12.32 -36.86
N ILE A 4 -24.97 -11.68 -35.74
CA ILE A 4 -24.36 -10.42 -35.30
C ILE A 4 -23.09 -10.80 -34.53
N LEU A 5 -21.91 -10.49 -35.09
CA LEU A 5 -20.66 -10.52 -34.34
C LEU A 5 -20.55 -9.21 -33.54
N LEU A 6 -20.65 -9.31 -32.21
CA LEU A 6 -20.15 -8.27 -31.31
C LEU A 6 -18.65 -8.46 -31.12
N ALA A 7 -17.85 -7.54 -31.65
CA ALA A 7 -16.45 -7.42 -31.30
C ALA A 7 -16.35 -6.57 -30.02
N ALA A 8 -15.99 -7.21 -28.90
CA ALA A 8 -15.61 -6.49 -27.68
C ALA A 8 -14.19 -5.94 -27.87
N ALA A 9 -14.05 -4.62 -27.89
CA ALA A 9 -12.74 -3.98 -27.82
C ALA A 9 -12.28 -4.02 -26.36
N ALA A 10 -11.27 -4.84 -26.06
CA ALA A 10 -10.57 -4.77 -24.79
C ALA A 10 -9.69 -3.52 -24.80
N ALA A 11 -10.00 -2.55 -23.95
CA ALA A 11 -9.10 -1.45 -23.67
C ALA A 11 -7.91 -2.01 -22.89
N THR A 12 -6.74 -2.08 -23.51
CA THR A 12 -5.47 -2.28 -22.81
C THR A 12 -5.14 -0.98 -22.10
N ALA A 13 -5.39 -0.91 -20.79
CA ALA A 13 -4.75 0.09 -19.94
C ALA A 13 -3.24 -0.06 -20.12
N ALA A 14 -2.55 1.04 -20.46
CA ALA A 14 -1.10 1.04 -20.55
C ALA A 14 -0.55 0.73 -19.15
N HIS A 15 0.19 -0.37 -19.04
CA HIS A 15 0.91 -0.72 -17.82
C HIS A 15 2.12 0.22 -17.74
N GLU A 16 2.09 1.17 -16.80
CA GLU A 16 3.32 1.84 -16.40
C GLU A 16 4.04 0.90 -15.43
N ASP A 17 5.20 0.38 -15.85
CA ASP A 17 6.07 -0.40 -15.00
C ASP A 17 6.57 0.50 -13.84
N PRO A 18 6.59 0.03 -12.59
CA PRO A 18 7.16 0.77 -11.48
C PRO A 18 8.60 1.14 -11.81
N GLN A 19 8.91 2.43 -11.86
CA GLN A 19 10.28 2.89 -12.09
C GLN A 19 10.91 3.31 -10.76
N PRO A 20 12.03 2.70 -10.35
CA PRO A 20 12.79 3.18 -9.20
C PRO A 20 13.32 4.58 -9.50
N ARG A 21 12.90 5.57 -8.72
CA ARG A 21 13.35 6.97 -8.89
C ARG A 21 14.45 7.29 -7.88
N PRO A 22 15.64 7.75 -8.33
CA PRO A 22 16.62 8.36 -7.43
C PRO A 22 16.02 9.56 -6.71
N LEU A 23 16.43 9.80 -5.45
CA LEU A 23 15.94 10.92 -4.62
C LEU A 23 16.31 12.32 -5.14
N ASP A 24 17.16 12.42 -6.17
CA ASP A 24 17.58 13.68 -6.76
C ASP A 24 16.55 14.18 -7.79
N GLY A 25 15.69 15.11 -7.38
CA GLY A 25 14.81 15.87 -8.28
C GLY A 25 13.35 15.41 -8.26
N PHE A 26 12.65 15.68 -7.16
CA PHE A 26 11.19 15.64 -7.12
C PHE A 26 10.64 16.89 -7.83
N GLU A 27 10.42 16.83 -9.14
CA GLU A 27 9.44 17.71 -9.81
C GLU A 27 8.09 16.99 -9.83
N ALA A 28 7.15 17.53 -9.05
CA ALA A 28 5.82 16.96 -8.83
C ALA A 28 4.95 17.12 -10.09
N GLU A 29 4.97 16.13 -11.00
CA GLU A 29 4.01 16.01 -12.10
C GLU A 29 3.00 14.89 -11.84
N ALA A 30 1.99 15.24 -11.03
CA ALA A 30 0.57 14.89 -11.09
C ALA A 30 0.00 15.42 -9.76
N ARG A 31 -1.10 16.18 -9.79
CA ARG A 31 -1.75 16.67 -8.58
C ARG A 31 -2.44 15.50 -7.86
N PHE A 32 -1.67 14.63 -7.22
CA PHE A 32 -2.19 13.79 -6.16
C PHE A 32 -2.63 14.74 -5.04
N ILE A 33 -3.91 14.66 -4.67
CA ILE A 33 -4.50 15.63 -3.77
C ILE A 33 -4.03 15.33 -2.35
N CYS A 34 -3.83 14.04 -2.01
CA CYS A 34 -3.53 13.63 -0.64
C CYS A 34 -2.56 12.45 -0.56
N ALA A 35 -1.70 12.49 0.45
CA ALA A 35 -0.80 11.41 0.82
C ALA A 35 -1.13 10.92 2.23
N TYR A 36 -1.32 9.62 2.40
CA TYR A 36 -1.68 9.01 3.68
C TYR A 36 -0.60 8.06 4.20
N GLY A 37 -0.23 8.17 5.47
CA GLY A 37 0.79 7.33 6.11
C GLY A 37 2.12 8.04 6.36
N ASN A 38 3.21 7.29 6.46
CA ASN A 38 4.50 7.82 6.90
C ASN A 38 5.47 8.02 5.73
N GLN A 39 5.79 9.28 5.45
CA GLN A 39 6.77 9.69 4.45
C GLN A 39 8.15 10.00 5.05
N THR A 40 8.30 9.88 6.37
CA THR A 40 9.56 10.17 7.05
C THR A 40 10.55 9.05 6.81
N THR A 41 11.75 9.39 6.34
CA THR A 41 12.85 8.45 6.11
C THR A 41 13.99 8.73 7.09
N ALA A 42 14.44 7.73 7.84
CA ALA A 42 15.55 7.89 8.79
C ALA A 42 16.54 6.73 8.79
N THR A 43 16.04 5.49 8.92
CA THR A 43 16.86 4.31 9.22
C THR A 43 16.58 3.18 8.26
N ALA A 44 17.63 2.47 7.85
CA ALA A 44 17.52 1.25 7.05
C ALA A 44 17.82 0.03 7.92
N TYR A 45 16.93 -0.96 7.86
CA TYR A 45 16.96 -2.17 8.66
C TYR A 45 17.36 -3.36 7.78
N GLU A 46 18.59 -3.85 7.97
CA GLU A 46 19.13 -4.98 7.19
C GLU A 46 18.69 -6.33 7.78
N GLY A 47 18.41 -7.31 6.91
CA GLY A 47 18.04 -8.68 7.31
C GLY A 47 16.61 -8.84 7.84
N TRP A 48 15.79 -7.79 7.70
CA TRP A 48 14.37 -7.82 8.06
C TRP A 48 13.51 -8.39 6.94
N TRP A 49 14.02 -8.40 5.71
CA TRP A 49 13.34 -8.99 4.57
C TRP A 49 13.60 -10.49 4.45
N GLY A 50 12.54 -11.29 4.53
CA GLY A 50 12.58 -12.76 4.51
C GLY A 50 12.28 -13.42 3.17
N GLY A 51 11.93 -12.64 2.14
CA GLY A 51 11.49 -13.15 0.84
C GLY A 51 10.01 -12.88 0.60
N ASP A 52 9.20 -13.94 0.61
CA ASP A 52 7.75 -13.84 0.38
C ASP A 52 7.02 -13.47 1.68
N GLU A 53 6.79 -12.17 1.90
CA GLU A 53 6.19 -11.61 3.11
C GLU A 53 5.41 -10.34 2.78
N THR A 54 4.59 -9.87 3.72
CA THR A 54 3.77 -8.66 3.52
C THR A 54 4.03 -7.62 4.59
N TYR A 55 4.34 -6.39 4.20
CA TYR A 55 4.37 -5.26 5.11
C TYR A 55 3.08 -4.46 4.99
N ALA A 56 2.53 -4.05 6.11
CA ALA A 56 1.31 -3.24 6.16
C ALA A 56 1.49 -2.00 7.01
N ARG A 57 0.87 -0.89 6.59
CA ARG A 57 0.82 0.37 7.34
C ARG A 57 -0.61 0.84 7.47
N LEU A 58 -1.01 1.20 8.69
CA LEU A 58 -2.29 1.83 8.97
C LEU A 58 -2.32 3.21 8.30
N ILE A 59 -3.41 3.54 7.64
CA ILE A 59 -3.72 4.89 7.15
C ILE A 59 -5.02 5.35 7.78
N SER A 60 -5.08 6.63 8.17
CA SER A 60 -6.25 7.20 8.84
C SER A 60 -6.74 8.46 8.11
N PRO A 61 -7.52 8.30 7.02
CA PRO A 61 -7.99 9.42 6.21
C PRO A 61 -8.74 10.50 7.00
N GLN A 62 -9.43 10.11 8.08
CA GLN A 62 -10.14 11.00 9.01
C GLN A 62 -9.24 11.95 9.82
N ILE A 63 -7.97 11.57 10.06
CA ILE A 63 -7.01 12.35 10.88
C ILE A 63 -6.08 13.16 9.97
N GLU A 64 -5.77 12.60 8.81
CA GLU A 64 -4.77 13.14 7.90
C GLU A 64 -5.43 14.15 6.95
N PRO A 65 -5.03 15.44 7.00
CA PRO A 65 -5.79 16.54 6.40
C PRO A 65 -5.79 16.42 4.87
N CYS A 66 -6.92 15.97 4.34
CA CYS A 66 -7.18 15.88 2.92
C CYS A 66 -8.46 16.66 2.59
N GLU A 67 -8.49 17.38 1.47
CA GLU A 67 -9.65 18.19 1.05
C GLU A 67 -10.76 17.35 0.38
N CYS A 68 -10.86 16.06 0.69
CA CYS A 68 -11.92 15.21 0.15
C CYS A 68 -13.16 15.28 1.03
N ASP A 69 -14.33 15.46 0.41
CA ASP A 69 -15.61 15.58 1.12
C ASP A 69 -16.33 14.24 1.32
N ILE A 70 -16.08 13.24 0.46
CA ILE A 70 -16.86 11.98 0.41
C ILE A 70 -15.96 10.76 0.58
N GLY A 71 -15.04 10.56 -0.34
CA GLY A 71 -14.22 9.36 -0.39
C GLY A 71 -12.88 9.63 -1.04
N PHE A 72 -12.01 8.63 -0.98
CA PHE A 72 -10.70 8.65 -1.62
C PHE A 72 -10.44 7.36 -2.41
N THR A 73 -9.68 7.47 -3.50
CA THR A 73 -9.17 6.33 -4.25
C THR A 73 -7.65 6.37 -4.22
N ILE A 74 -7.03 5.23 -3.94
CA ILE A 74 -5.56 5.10 -3.91
C ILE A 74 -5.08 4.87 -5.35
N ARG A 75 -4.17 5.74 -5.79
CA ARG A 75 -3.53 5.71 -7.10
C ARG A 75 -2.15 5.07 -7.07
N SER A 76 -1.46 5.18 -5.94
CA SER A 76 -0.19 4.50 -5.74
C SER A 76 -0.01 4.16 -4.26
N VAL A 77 0.66 3.04 -4.01
CA VAL A 77 1.24 2.75 -2.70
C VAL A 77 2.75 2.82 -2.83
N ASN A 78 3.36 3.58 -1.92
CA ASN A 78 4.75 3.92 -1.94
C ASN A 78 5.44 3.33 -0.72
N MET A 79 6.64 2.81 -0.92
CA MET A 79 7.50 2.34 0.17
C MET A 79 8.94 2.69 -0.15
N MET A 80 9.69 3.14 0.86
CA MET A 80 11.14 3.28 0.73
C MET A 80 11.81 1.93 0.99
N LEU A 81 12.72 1.53 0.10
CA LEU A 81 13.52 0.31 0.24
C LEU A 81 14.99 0.62 -0.04
N GLY A 82 15.89 -0.03 0.70
CA GLY A 82 17.29 -0.12 0.29
C GLY A 82 17.48 -1.38 -0.56
N LEU A 83 17.86 -1.22 -1.83
CA LEU A 83 17.96 -2.32 -2.78
C LEU A 83 19.39 -2.45 -3.28
N ASP A 84 19.86 -3.68 -3.46
CA ASP A 84 21.10 -4.00 -4.14
C ASP A 84 21.01 -3.83 -5.66
N ALA A 85 22.18 -3.71 -6.28
CA ALA A 85 22.25 -3.77 -7.73
C ALA A 85 21.69 -5.13 -8.18
N SER A 86 20.92 -5.14 -9.27
CA SER A 86 20.26 -6.32 -9.84
C SER A 86 19.11 -6.94 -9.02
N ALA A 87 18.61 -6.26 -7.99
CA ALA A 87 17.35 -6.67 -7.37
C ALA A 87 16.25 -6.82 -8.44
N ASP A 88 15.54 -7.95 -8.39
CA ASP A 88 14.36 -8.30 -9.18
C ASP A 88 13.28 -8.72 -8.20
N LEU A 89 12.31 -7.86 -7.92
CA LEU A 89 11.25 -8.12 -6.95
C LEU A 89 9.89 -8.11 -7.65
N ARG A 90 9.01 -9.02 -7.26
CA ARG A 90 7.61 -9.04 -7.68
C ARG A 90 6.76 -8.58 -6.50
N VAL A 91 6.08 -7.48 -6.69
CA VAL A 91 5.28 -6.85 -5.64
C VAL A 91 3.83 -6.68 -6.04
N VAL A 92 2.95 -6.75 -5.05
CA VAL A 92 1.53 -6.38 -5.15
C VAL A 92 1.24 -5.43 -3.99
N SER A 93 0.31 -4.51 -4.19
CA SER A 93 -0.24 -3.72 -3.10
C SER A 93 -1.69 -4.08 -2.87
N ARG A 94 -2.13 -4.06 -1.62
CA ARG A 94 -3.53 -4.24 -1.23
C ARG A 94 -4.02 -3.08 -0.40
N LEU A 95 -5.32 -2.86 -0.47
CA LEU A 95 -6.09 -2.15 0.54
C LEU A 95 -6.81 -3.18 1.40
N LEU A 96 -6.60 -3.12 2.70
CA LEU A 96 -7.23 -4.01 3.67
C LEU A 96 -8.12 -3.21 4.63
N GLU A 97 -9.14 -3.86 5.16
CA GLU A 97 -9.89 -3.38 6.30
C GLU A 97 -8.97 -3.21 7.52
N ALA A 98 -9.30 -2.27 8.40
CA ALA A 98 -8.73 -2.22 9.73
C ALA A 98 -9.71 -2.85 10.73
N ASP A 99 -9.35 -4.00 11.29
CA ASP A 99 -10.17 -4.72 12.26
C ASP A 99 -9.73 -4.39 13.69
N TRP A 100 -10.65 -3.82 14.48
CA TRP A 100 -10.38 -3.54 15.89
C TRP A 100 -10.43 -4.82 16.73
N ASN A 101 -9.30 -5.20 17.33
CA ASN A 101 -9.23 -6.39 18.19
C ASN A 101 -9.49 -6.11 19.69
N GLY A 102 -9.79 -4.86 20.06
CA GLY A 102 -9.93 -4.42 21.45
C GLY A 102 -8.77 -3.55 21.96
N SER A 103 -7.60 -3.60 21.32
CA SER A 103 -6.43 -2.80 21.70
C SER A 103 -5.72 -2.11 20.52
N CYS A 104 -5.67 -2.76 19.36
CA CYS A 104 -5.07 -2.24 18.14
C CYS A 104 -6.03 -2.45 16.96
N TRP A 105 -5.88 -1.59 15.96
CA TRP A 105 -6.31 -1.91 14.60
C TRP A 105 -5.37 -2.97 14.04
N GLN A 106 -5.91 -4.03 13.45
CA GLN A 106 -5.16 -5.11 12.81
C GLN A 106 -5.53 -5.15 11.33
N PRO A 107 -4.61 -5.52 10.43
CA PRO A 107 -4.97 -5.68 9.04
C PRO A 107 -5.96 -6.85 8.88
N GLY A 108 -7.10 -6.55 8.25
CA GLY A 108 -8.26 -7.43 8.12
C GLY A 108 -8.45 -7.99 6.71
N ALA A 109 -9.69 -8.06 6.26
CA ALA A 109 -10.04 -8.57 4.93
C ALA A 109 -9.48 -7.67 3.81
N THR A 110 -9.07 -8.29 2.69
CA THR A 110 -8.67 -7.55 1.49
C THR A 110 -9.88 -6.94 0.79
N LEU A 111 -9.84 -5.62 0.59
CA LEU A 111 -10.85 -4.85 -0.13
C LEU A 111 -10.50 -4.71 -1.61
N ALA A 112 -9.21 -4.49 -1.91
CA ALA A 112 -8.70 -4.32 -3.27
C ALA A 112 -7.23 -4.74 -3.36
N PHE A 113 -6.77 -5.03 -4.58
CA PHE A 113 -5.38 -5.39 -4.87
C PHE A 113 -4.96 -4.81 -6.21
N SER A 114 -3.68 -4.47 -6.34
CA SER A 114 -3.10 -4.03 -7.61
C SER A 114 -2.69 -5.23 -8.47
N PRO A 115 -2.48 -5.05 -9.78
CA PRO A 115 -1.76 -6.03 -10.58
C PRO A 115 -0.38 -6.35 -9.99
N VAL A 116 0.22 -7.46 -10.42
CA VAL A 116 1.63 -7.74 -10.09
C VAL A 116 2.52 -6.76 -10.81
N HIS A 117 3.46 -6.19 -10.05
CA HIS A 117 4.42 -5.21 -10.48
C HIS A 117 5.84 -5.76 -10.31
N ILE A 118 6.72 -5.47 -11.26
CA ILE A 118 8.11 -5.92 -11.23
C ILE A 118 8.99 -4.72 -10.94
N ILE A 119 9.86 -4.86 -9.94
CA ILE A 119 10.93 -3.90 -9.62
C ILE A 119 12.23 -4.57 -10.05
N ASP A 120 12.77 -4.13 -11.18
CA ASP A 120 14.00 -4.66 -11.75
C ASP A 120 14.92 -3.54 -12.23
N TYR A 121 16.00 -3.91 -12.93
CA TYR A 121 17.01 -3.00 -13.47
C TYR A 121 17.63 -2.01 -12.47
N ILE A 122 17.71 -2.39 -11.19
CA ILE A 122 18.41 -1.60 -10.17
C ILE A 122 19.91 -1.58 -10.50
N ALA A 123 20.38 -0.44 -11.03
CA ALA A 123 21.73 -0.34 -11.57
C ALA A 123 22.81 -0.30 -10.48
N LEU A 124 22.49 0.23 -9.30
CA LEU A 124 23.42 0.44 -8.19
C LEU A 124 22.72 0.14 -6.87
N PHE A 125 23.50 -0.23 -5.86
CA PHE A 125 22.96 -0.25 -4.50
C PHE A 125 22.56 1.17 -4.08
N GLY A 126 21.37 1.31 -3.53
CA GLY A 126 20.84 2.60 -3.10
C GLY A 126 19.50 2.50 -2.38
N TYR A 127 18.96 3.66 -2.03
CA TYR A 127 17.62 3.79 -1.48
C TYR A 127 16.68 4.29 -2.57
N TYR A 128 15.57 3.58 -2.73
CA TYR A 128 14.61 3.81 -3.79
C TYR A 128 13.22 3.95 -3.18
N GLN A 129 12.48 4.95 -3.66
CA GLN A 129 11.04 4.92 -3.54
C GLN A 129 10.51 3.96 -4.59
N ILE A 130 9.85 2.90 -4.14
CA ILE A 130 9.04 2.08 -5.03
C ILE A 130 7.62 2.64 -5.00
N SER A 131 7.09 2.98 -6.17
CA SER A 131 5.69 3.39 -6.34
C SER A 131 4.97 2.27 -7.05
N ILE A 132 4.00 1.64 -6.39
CA ILE A 132 3.17 0.57 -6.95
C ILE A 132 1.87 1.22 -7.44
N PRO A 133 1.64 1.33 -8.76
CA PRO A 133 0.39 1.85 -9.30
C PRO A 133 -0.80 0.99 -8.87
N CYS A 134 -1.84 1.66 -8.39
CA CYS A 134 -3.08 1.08 -7.90
C CYS A 134 -4.27 1.73 -8.63
N ASP A 135 -5.33 0.96 -8.80
CA ASP A 135 -6.64 1.47 -9.25
C ASP A 135 -7.71 0.91 -8.31
N PHE A 136 -7.65 1.35 -7.05
CA PHE A 136 -8.55 0.85 -6.01
C PHE A 136 -9.91 1.54 -6.10
N PRO A 137 -11.01 0.83 -5.76
CA PRO A 137 -12.32 1.45 -5.68
C PRO A 137 -12.33 2.58 -4.64
N CYS A 138 -13.30 3.50 -4.78
CA CYS A 138 -13.49 4.59 -3.84
C CYS A 138 -13.79 4.06 -2.43
N ALA A 139 -12.98 4.44 -1.45
CA ALA A 139 -13.12 4.10 -0.04
C ALA A 139 -13.68 5.28 0.77
N SER A 140 -14.31 4.97 1.91
CA SER A 140 -14.87 5.98 2.82
C SER A 140 -13.76 6.72 3.56
N LEU A 141 -13.98 8.00 3.91
CA LEU A 141 -13.05 8.74 4.77
C LEU A 141 -13.24 8.45 6.26
N ASP A 142 -14.35 7.80 6.64
CA ASP A 142 -14.80 7.64 8.03
C ASP A 142 -14.17 6.46 8.77
N GLU A 143 -13.36 5.65 8.10
CA GLU A 143 -12.77 4.43 8.66
C GLU A 143 -11.25 4.39 8.41
N PRO A 144 -10.48 3.76 9.32
CA PRO A 144 -9.09 3.45 9.05
C PRO A 144 -8.96 2.26 8.09
N TYR A 145 -7.83 2.20 7.38
CA TYR A 145 -7.48 1.11 6.48
C TYR A 145 -6.02 0.72 6.63
N PHE A 146 -5.64 -0.44 6.09
CA PHE A 146 -4.23 -0.78 5.90
C PHE A 146 -3.89 -0.79 4.41
N ILE A 147 -2.76 -0.17 4.07
CA ILE A 147 -2.10 -0.39 2.79
C ILE A 147 -0.99 -1.41 2.97
N THR A 148 -0.72 -2.18 1.91
CA THR A 148 0.34 -3.19 1.94
C THR A 148 1.33 -3.06 0.78
N VAL A 149 2.52 -3.60 1.03
CA VAL A 149 3.43 -4.07 -0.01
C VAL A 149 3.70 -5.54 0.27
N ASP A 150 3.18 -6.37 -0.63
CA ASP A 150 3.36 -7.81 -0.61
C ASP A 150 4.55 -8.16 -1.52
N PHE A 151 5.58 -8.78 -0.97
CA PHE A 151 6.61 -9.43 -1.76
C PHE A 151 6.11 -10.84 -2.09
N ILE A 152 5.92 -11.11 -3.38
CA ILE A 152 5.31 -12.38 -3.86
C ILE A 152 6.29 -13.20 -4.72
N GLY A 153 7.57 -12.83 -4.68
CA GLY A 153 8.66 -13.52 -5.35
C GLY A 153 9.73 -12.55 -5.84
N GLY A 154 10.75 -13.12 -6.48
CA GLY A 154 11.90 -12.40 -6.98
C GLY A 154 13.21 -12.87 -6.36
N THR A 155 14.30 -12.17 -6.70
CA THR A 155 15.64 -12.37 -6.17
C THR A 155 16.29 -11.02 -5.89
N ALA A 156 16.81 -10.85 -4.69
CA ALA A 156 17.66 -9.75 -4.30
C ALA A 156 18.65 -10.28 -3.26
N ASP A 157 19.92 -9.88 -3.34
CA ASP A 157 20.89 -10.25 -2.30
C ASP A 157 20.63 -9.44 -1.03
N ARG A 158 20.05 -8.23 -1.16
CA ARG A 158 19.71 -7.38 -0.01
C ARG A 158 18.52 -6.46 -0.30
N VAL A 159 17.45 -6.68 0.46
CA VAL A 159 16.35 -5.72 0.65
C VAL A 159 16.40 -5.20 2.08
N ASN A 160 16.66 -3.91 2.24
CA ASN A 160 16.62 -3.22 3.52
C ASN A 160 15.28 -2.52 3.67
N ILE A 161 14.59 -2.81 4.77
CA ILE A 161 13.33 -2.15 5.11
C ILE A 161 13.65 -0.77 5.66
N VAL A 162 13.02 0.26 5.12
CA VAL A 162 13.28 1.64 5.55
C VAL A 162 12.18 2.08 6.50
N GLY A 163 12.61 2.65 7.62
CA GLY A 163 11.74 3.28 8.59
C GLY A 163 12.13 4.72 8.89
N GLY A 164 11.21 5.43 9.53
CA GLY A 164 11.43 6.76 10.07
C GLY A 164 10.24 7.24 10.89
N GLY A 165 10.39 8.39 11.55
CA GLY A 165 9.37 8.90 12.46
C GLY A 165 9.45 8.30 13.86
N ALA A 166 8.50 8.64 14.72
CA ALA A 166 8.45 8.12 16.08
C ALA A 166 7.74 6.76 16.08
N ALA A 167 8.32 5.74 16.70
CA ALA A 167 7.68 4.44 16.85
C ALA A 167 6.32 4.54 17.57
N GLU A 168 5.25 4.25 16.84
CA GLU A 168 3.89 4.17 17.34
C GLU A 168 3.36 2.74 17.16
N PRO A 169 3.12 1.97 18.24
CA PRO A 169 2.48 0.67 18.14
C PRO A 169 1.12 0.74 17.43
N CYS A 170 0.67 -0.39 16.93
CA CYS A 170 -0.57 -0.55 16.17
C CYS A 170 -0.59 0.11 14.78
N THR A 171 0.56 0.51 14.24
CA THR A 171 0.63 1.22 12.95
C THR A 171 1.31 0.43 11.86
N SER A 172 2.37 -0.30 12.18
CA SER A 172 3.26 -0.95 11.21
C SER A 172 3.32 -2.45 11.49
N TYR A 173 2.99 -3.26 10.50
CA TYR A 173 2.86 -4.70 10.63
C TYR A 173 3.69 -5.43 9.58
N ASN A 174 4.05 -6.68 9.89
CA ASN A 174 4.50 -7.63 8.90
C ASN A 174 3.80 -8.99 9.07
N ASP A 175 3.53 -9.66 7.96
CA ASP A 175 3.13 -11.07 7.92
C ASP A 175 4.20 -11.90 7.18
N TRP A 176 4.95 -12.67 7.96
CA TRP A 176 5.94 -13.67 7.51
C TRP A 176 5.30 -15.02 7.12
N GLY A 177 4.01 -15.02 6.77
CA GLY A 177 3.20 -16.21 6.49
C GLY A 177 2.58 -16.87 7.73
N GLY A 178 2.69 -16.23 8.89
CA GLY A 178 2.18 -16.71 10.18
C GLY A 178 1.02 -15.88 10.76
N GLY A 179 0.62 -14.82 10.06
CA GLY A 179 -0.28 -13.78 10.54
C GLY A 179 0.46 -12.49 10.88
N TRP A 180 -0.30 -11.46 11.27
CA TRP A 180 0.22 -10.12 11.51
C TRP A 180 0.97 -10.00 12.83
N PHE A 181 2.21 -9.52 12.74
CA PHE A 181 3.03 -9.10 13.87
C PHE A 181 3.18 -7.59 13.85
N ASP A 182 2.95 -6.96 14.99
CA ASP A 182 3.26 -5.54 15.15
C ASP A 182 4.78 -5.37 15.18
N LEU A 183 5.31 -4.65 14.19
CA LEU A 183 6.75 -4.49 14.06
C LEU A 183 7.36 -3.82 15.28
N ILE A 184 6.63 -2.92 15.93
CA ILE A 184 7.12 -2.10 17.03
C ILE A 184 6.95 -2.85 18.36
N SER A 185 5.74 -3.30 18.69
CA SER A 185 5.46 -3.91 20.00
C SER A 185 5.95 -5.35 20.11
N ASP A 186 5.87 -6.13 19.02
CA ASP A 186 6.16 -7.56 19.08
C ASP A 186 7.62 -7.85 18.73
N ILE A 187 8.19 -7.07 17.82
CA ILE A 187 9.51 -7.33 17.21
C ILE A 187 10.56 -6.27 17.58
N GLY A 188 10.14 -5.11 18.10
CA GLY A 188 11.05 -4.06 18.56
C GLY A 188 11.67 -3.22 17.44
N PHE A 189 10.96 -3.06 16.32
CA PHE A 189 11.28 -2.09 15.28
C PHE A 189 11.23 -0.68 15.89
N PHE A 190 12.29 0.11 15.70
CA PHE A 190 12.51 1.35 16.47
C PHE A 190 11.88 2.60 15.86
N ASP A 191 11.37 2.50 14.63
CA ASP A 191 10.74 3.60 13.89
C ASP A 191 9.35 3.13 13.38
N GLU A 192 8.73 3.87 12.47
CA GLU A 192 7.59 3.36 11.67
C GLU A 192 8.05 3.02 10.26
N LEU A 193 7.34 2.12 9.57
CA LEU A 193 7.59 1.88 8.15
C LEU A 193 7.45 3.18 7.35
N THR A 194 8.42 3.47 6.48
CA THR A 194 8.31 4.56 5.51
C THR A 194 7.46 4.08 4.33
N MET A 195 6.14 4.09 4.53
CA MET A 195 5.13 3.62 3.60
C MET A 195 3.93 4.57 3.60
N TRP A 196 3.47 4.97 2.41
CA TRP A 196 2.33 5.88 2.26
C TRP A 196 1.55 5.61 0.98
N ALA A 197 0.27 5.98 0.97
CA ALA A 197 -0.58 5.97 -0.21
C ALA A 197 -0.65 7.37 -0.82
N GLU A 198 -0.63 7.48 -2.15
CA GLU A 198 -1.09 8.67 -2.83
C GLU A 198 -2.51 8.45 -3.35
N SER A 199 -3.34 9.47 -3.20
CA SER A 199 -4.78 9.36 -3.44
C SER A 199 -5.38 10.60 -4.08
N GLU A 200 -6.57 10.39 -4.64
CA GLU A 200 -7.43 11.42 -5.20
C GLU A 200 -8.82 11.33 -4.58
N CYS A 201 -9.53 12.46 -4.53
CA CYS A 201 -10.92 12.47 -4.09
C CYS A 201 -11.83 11.76 -5.09
N CYS A 202 -12.81 11.02 -4.59
CA CYS A 202 -13.82 10.37 -5.40
C CYS A 202 -15.22 10.54 -4.81
N TYR A 203 -16.23 10.50 -5.67
CA TYR A 203 -17.62 10.88 -5.35
C TYR A 203 -18.61 9.71 -5.38
N GLU A 204 -18.20 8.50 -5.81
CA GLU A 204 -19.05 7.31 -5.80
C GLU A 204 -18.44 6.21 -4.92
N PRO A 205 -18.75 6.14 -3.62
CA PRO A 205 -18.79 4.82 -2.98
C PRO A 205 -19.91 4.05 -3.69
N ILE A 206 -19.62 2.83 -4.18
CA ILE A 206 -20.62 1.97 -4.83
C ILE A 206 -21.85 1.92 -3.92
N GLY A 207 -23.04 2.22 -4.47
CA GLY A 207 -24.28 2.52 -3.75
C GLY A 207 -24.87 1.41 -2.85
N THR A 208 -24.11 0.36 -2.53
CA THR A 208 -24.44 -0.65 -1.52
C THR A 208 -23.75 -0.41 -0.17
N ASP A 209 -22.70 0.40 -0.09
CA ASP A 209 -21.79 0.33 1.08
C ASP A 209 -22.12 1.34 2.18
N ALA A 210 -22.84 2.41 1.85
CA ALA A 210 -23.23 3.43 2.85
C ALA A 210 -24.28 2.93 3.86
N SER A 211 -24.97 1.83 3.59
CA SER A 211 -25.90 1.22 4.55
C SER A 211 -25.71 -0.29 4.70
N SER A 212 -25.31 -1.04 3.68
CA SER A 212 -25.34 -2.50 3.81
C SER A 212 -24.10 -3.08 4.50
N TRP A 213 -22.87 -2.59 4.30
CA TRP A 213 -21.72 -3.27 4.89
C TRP A 213 -21.52 -2.99 6.38
N GLY A 214 -21.67 -1.73 6.79
CA GLY A 214 -21.67 -1.36 8.21
C GLY A 214 -22.83 -1.99 8.99
N GLU A 215 -24.06 -1.93 8.47
CA GLU A 215 -25.22 -2.55 9.14
C GLU A 215 -25.17 -4.08 9.09
N VAL A 216 -24.74 -4.71 7.99
CA VAL A 216 -24.60 -6.17 7.92
C VAL A 216 -23.53 -6.66 8.89
N LYS A 217 -22.39 -5.97 9.02
CA LYS A 217 -21.37 -6.34 10.03
C LYS A 217 -21.86 -6.16 11.47
N SER A 218 -22.72 -5.17 11.74
CA SER A 218 -23.34 -4.99 13.06
C SER A 218 -24.26 -6.15 13.48
N LEU A 219 -24.79 -6.93 12.52
CA LEU A 219 -25.66 -8.08 12.79
C LEU A 219 -24.92 -9.36 13.18
N TYR A 220 -23.59 -9.41 13.04
CA TYR A 220 -22.75 -10.57 13.33
C TYR A 220 -21.73 -10.34 14.47
N ARG A 221 -21.83 -9.23 15.21
CA ARG A 221 -21.05 -8.97 16.44
C ARG A 221 -21.87 -9.25 17.69
#